data_AF-A0A5N4DJM3-F1
#
_entry.id   AF-A0A5N4DJM3-F1
#
_cell.length_a   1.000
_cell.length_b   1.000
_cell.length_c   1.000
_cell.angle_alpha   90.00
_cell.angle_beta   90.00
_cell.angle_gamma   90.00
#
_symmetry.space_group_name_H-M   'P 1'
#
loop_
_entity.id
_entity.type
_entity.pdbx_description
1 polymer ?
#
loop_
_entity_poly.entity_id
_entity_poly.type
_entity_poly.pdbx_seq_one_letter_code
_entity_poly.pdbx_strand_id
1 'polypeptide(L)' 'MASNEIIAPGPQQTVLVPSEDGATLLFPVTPAHLGEIPVTVTAVSPAISDAVTHRVLVKAEGIEKSYSQCILLDLMDSR' A
#
# COMPACT_ATOMS: atom_id res chain seq x y z
N MET A 1 6.54 -17.57 -15.77
CA MET A 1 6.41 -16.52 -16.79
C MET A 1 6.10 -15.23 -16.03
N ALA A 2 7.01 -14.25 -16.04
CA ALA A 2 6.81 -12.99 -15.33
C ALA A 2 5.90 -12.11 -16.19
N SER A 3 4.68 -11.84 -15.71
CA SER A 3 3.79 -10.87 -16.35
C SER A 3 4.42 -9.49 -16.22
N ASN A 4 4.91 -8.95 -17.34
CA ASN A 4 5.37 -7.58 -17.45
C ASN A 4 4.10 -6.71 -17.59
N GLU A 5 3.46 -6.41 -16.46
CA GLU A 5 2.31 -5.50 -16.46
C GLU A 5 2.82 -4.10 -16.82
N ILE A 6 2.49 -3.66 -18.05
CA ILE A 6 2.69 -2.28 -18.47
C ILE A 6 1.65 -1.45 -17.73
N ILE A 7 2.03 -0.94 -16.55
CA ILE A 7 1.22 -0.03 -15.75
C ILE A 7 1.03 1.24 -16.60
N ALA A 8 -0.22 1.60 -16.90
CA ALA A 8 -0.56 2.87 -17.53
C ALA A 8 0.11 4.02 -16.75
N PRO A 9 0.66 5.05 -17.41
CA PRO A 9 1.34 6.12 -16.70
C PRO A 9 0.37 6.72 -15.68
N GLY A 10 0.74 6.59 -14.41
CA GLY A 10 -0.03 7.17 -13.30
C GLY A 10 -0.11 8.70 -13.45
N PRO A 11 -0.84 9.37 -12.55
CA PRO A 11 -0.93 10.83 -12.56
C PRO A 11 0.46 11.46 -12.52
N GLN A 12 0.80 12.24 -13.56
CA GLN A 12 2.04 13.00 -13.67
C GLN A 12 1.75 14.48 -13.41
N GLN A 13 2.61 15.14 -12.63
CA GLN A 13 2.52 16.57 -12.35
C GLN A 13 3.88 17.24 -12.59
N THR A 14 3.85 18.45 -13.14
CA THR A 14 5.03 19.30 -13.30
C THR A 14 4.88 20.51 -12.40
N VAL A 15 5.91 20.83 -11.62
CA VAL A 15 5.90 21.94 -10.67
C VAL A 15 7.22 22.71 -10.76
N LEU A 16 7.16 24.01 -10.50
CA LEU A 16 8.34 24.84 -10.32
C LEU A 16 8.72 24.84 -8.84
N VAL A 17 9.96 24.48 -8.54
CA VAL A 17 10.51 24.52 -7.19
C VAL A 17 11.39 25.77 -7.08
N PRO A 18 11.10 26.71 -6.14
CA PRO A 18 11.95 27.87 -5.92
C PRO A 18 13.34 27.48 -5.41
N SER A 19 14.33 28.35 -5.62
CA SER A 19 15.68 28.14 -5.10
C SER A 19 15.67 28.02 -3.57
N GLU A 20 16.37 27.01 -3.04
CA GLU A 20 16.52 26.76 -1.60
C GLU A 20 15.19 26.49 -0.85
N ASP A 21 14.13 26.15 -1.59
CA ASP A 21 12.80 25.84 -1.05
C ASP A 21 12.26 24.52 -1.60
N GLY A 22 11.05 24.12 -1.20
CA GLY A 22 10.36 22.91 -1.64
C GLY A 22 8.98 23.19 -2.24
N ALA A 23 8.47 22.20 -2.99
CA ALA A 23 7.08 22.20 -3.46
C ALA A 23 6.39 20.91 -2.99
N THR A 24 5.17 21.05 -2.45
CA THR A 24 4.36 19.92 -1.99
C THR A 24 3.30 19.58 -3.03
N LEU A 25 3.23 18.31 -3.43
CA LEU A 25 2.23 17.79 -4.36
C LEU A 25 1.39 16.71 -3.68
N LEU A 26 0.13 16.60 -4.10
CA LEU A 26 -0.80 15.60 -3.61
C LEU A 26 -1.14 14.62 -4.74
N PHE A 27 -1.02 13.33 -4.44
CA PHE A 27 -1.38 12.23 -5.32
C PHE A 27 -2.45 11.38 -4.64
N PRO A 28 -3.73 11.55 -5.00
CA PRO A 28 -4.78 10.68 -4.52
C PRO A 28 -4.54 9.24 -4.99
N VAL A 29 -4.62 8.29 -4.08
CA VAL A 29 -4.44 6.86 -4.36
C VAL A 29 -5.69 6.08 -3.95
N THR A 30 -6.15 5.18 -4.80
CA THR A 30 -7.25 4.24 -4.49
C THR A 30 -6.70 2.83 -4.57
N PRO A 31 -6.39 2.19 -3.43
CA PRO A 31 -5.87 0.83 -3.44
C PRO A 31 -6.88 -0.19 -3.96
N ALA A 32 -6.44 -1.11 -4.81
CA ALA A 32 -7.29 -2.15 -5.41
C ALA A 32 -7.23 -3.51 -4.69
N HIS A 33 -6.18 -3.75 -3.90
CA HIS A 33 -5.92 -5.04 -3.27
C HIS A 33 -5.59 -4.89 -1.78
N LEU A 34 -5.76 -5.97 -1.03
CA LEU A 34 -5.38 -6.04 0.39
C LEU A 34 -3.89 -6.38 0.54
N GLY A 35 -3.31 -6.01 1.68
CA GLY A 35 -1.91 -6.27 2.01
C GLY A 35 -1.00 -5.06 1.85
N GLU A 36 0.30 -5.30 1.81
CA GLU A 36 1.31 -4.24 1.64
C GLU A 36 1.47 -3.85 0.18
N ILE A 37 1.06 -2.64 -0.18
CA ILE A 37 1.16 -2.10 -1.53
C ILE A 37 2.28 -1.05 -1.59
N PRO A 38 3.31 -1.24 -2.43
CA PRO A 38 4.32 -0.22 -2.66
C PRO A 38 3.77 0.89 -3.58
N VAL A 39 3.97 2.14 -3.17
CA VAL A 39 3.68 3.36 -3.93
C VAL A 39 5.00 4.06 -4.20
N THR A 40 5.36 4.18 -5.49
CA THR A 40 6.62 4.82 -5.90
C THR A 40 6.32 6.15 -6.56
N VAL A 41 6.98 7.21 -6.06
CA VAL A 41 6.97 8.55 -6.65
C VAL A 41 8.34 8.79 -7.27
N THR A 42 8.35 9.21 -8.52
CA THR A 42 9.58 9.58 -9.23
C THR A 42 9.55 11.08 -9.53
N ALA A 43 10.68 11.74 -9.33
CA ALA A 43 10.87 13.16 -9.62
C ALA A 43 12.05 13.28 -10.58
N VAL A 44 11.86 14.01 -11.68
CA VAL A 44 12.89 14.21 -12.70
C VAL A 44 13.00 15.69 -13.02
N SER A 45 14.23 16.19 -12.97
CA SER A 45 14.62 17.52 -13.42
C SER A 45 15.72 17.40 -14.49
N PRO A 46 16.06 18.47 -15.23
CA PRO A 46 17.14 18.42 -16.21
C PRO A 46 18.51 18.01 -15.64
N ALA A 47 18.76 18.26 -14.36
CA ALA A 47 20.03 17.99 -13.71
C ALA A 47 20.05 16.71 -12.87
N ILE A 48 18.93 16.38 -12.22
CA ILE A 48 18.85 15.32 -11.19
C ILE A 48 17.50 14.60 -11.28
N SER A 49 17.50 13.29 -11.03
CA SER A 49 16.31 12.48 -10.81
C SER A 49 16.38 11.78 -9.46
N ASP A 50 15.23 11.62 -8.80
CA ASP A 50 15.10 10.89 -7.54
C ASP A 50 13.81 10.04 -7.53
N ALA A 51 13.76 9.02 -6.70
CA ALA A 51 12.62 8.14 -6.54
C ALA A 51 12.45 7.68 -5.08
N VAL A 52 11.24 7.81 -4.56
CA VAL A 52 10.88 7.37 -3.21
C VAL A 52 9.77 6.33 -3.31
N THR A 53 9.96 5.20 -2.61
CA THR A 53 8.94 4.16 -2.50
C THR A 53 8.44 4.06 -1.06
N HIS A 54 7.13 4.19 -0.88
CA HIS A 54 6.44 4.07 0.39
C HIS A 54 5.51 2.85 0.38
N ARG A 55 5.42 2.09 1.48
CA ARG A 55 4.59 0.87 1.54
C ARG A 55 3.36 1.14 2.39
N VAL A 56 2.18 1.01 1.77
CA VAL A 56 0.89 1.24 2.42
C VAL A 56 0.26 -0.11 2.76
N LEU A 57 -0.06 -0.32 4.04
CA LEU A 57 -0.78 -1.53 4.47
C LEU A 57 -2.29 -1.32 4.32
N VAL A 58 -2.89 -2.03 3.38
CA VAL A 58 -4.33 -2.01 3.12
C VAL A 58 -4.98 -3.19 3.83
N LYS A 59 -5.87 -2.89 4.78
CA LYS A 59 -6.68 -3.88 5.47
C LYS A 59 -8.07 -3.96 4.85
N ALA A 60 -8.72 -5.09 5.04
CA ALA A 60 -10.11 -5.25 4.64
C ALA A 60 -10.99 -4.23 5.39
N GLU A 61 -12.08 -3.81 4.75
CA GLU A 61 -13.12 -3.05 5.43
C GLU A 61 -13.75 -3.89 6.55
N GLY A 62 -14.12 -3.23 7.64
CA GLY A 62 -14.84 -3.84 8.75
C GLY A 62 -14.04 -3.79 10.06
N ILE A 63 -14.62 -4.41 11.08
CA ILE A 63 -14.03 -4.51 12.41
C ILE A 63 -13.59 -5.95 12.60
N GLU A 64 -12.33 -6.14 13.01
CA GLU A 64 -11.80 -7.47 13.32
C GLU A 64 -12.59 -8.08 14.49
N LYS A 65 -13.12 -9.28 14.28
CA LYS A 65 -13.86 -10.03 15.30
C LYS A 65 -13.11 -11.31 15.63
N SER A 66 -12.92 -11.54 16.92
CA SER A 66 -12.36 -12.76 17.47
C SER A 66 -13.46 -13.50 18.21
N TYR A 67 -13.57 -14.81 17.95
CA TYR A 67 -14.49 -15.71 18.64
C TYR A 67 -13.68 -16.84 19.24
N SER A 68 -13.88 -17.09 20.54
CA SER A 68 -13.25 -18.18 21.25
C SER A 68 -14.34 -19.12 21.78
N GLN A 69 -14.15 -20.41 21.57
CA GLN A 69 -15.04 -21.45 22.06
C GLN A 69 -14.21 -22.52 22.77
N CYS A 70 -14.68 -22.94 23.94
CA CYS A 70 -14.09 -24.02 24.72
C CYS A 70 -15.12 -25.13 24.86
N ILE A 71 -14.71 -26.37 24.59
CA ILE A 71 -15.53 -27.56 24.81
C ILE A 71 -14.86 -28.37 25.90
N LEU A 72 -15.62 -28.75 26.93
CA LEU A 72 -15.18 -29.72 27.92
C LEU A 72 -15.41 -31.12 27.35
N LEU A 73 -14.35 -31.87 27.15
CA LEU A 73 -14.42 -33.27 26.71
C LEU A 73 -14.28 -34.17 27.94
N ASP A 74 -15.37 -34.83 28.32
CA ASP A 74 -15.39 -35.85 29.37
C ASP A 74 -15.53 -37.23 28.72
N LEU A 75 -14.55 -38.10 28.96
CA LEU A 75 -14.46 -39.45 28.39
C LEU A 75 -14.92 -40.54 29.38
N MET A 76 -15.65 -40.16 30.44
CA MET A 76 -16.11 -41.09 31.49
C MET A 76 -17.27 -42.04 31.10
N ASP A 77 -17.53 -42.28 29.82
CA ASP A 77 -18.38 -43.40 29.37
C ASP A 77 -17.64 -44.26 28.34
N SER A 78 -16.64 -44.99 28.82
CA SER A 78 -16.10 -46.18 28.16
C SER A 78 -16.44 -47.39 29.02
N ARG A 79 -17.72 -47.81 28.95
CA ARG A 79 -18.15 -49.13 29.44
C ARG A 79 -17.75 -50.24 28.47
#